data_AF-X0RG58-F1
#
_entry.id   AF-X0RG58-F1
#
_cell.length_a   1.000
_cell.length_b   1.000
_cell.length_c   1.000
_cell.angle_alpha   90.00
_cell.angle_beta   90.00
_cell.angle_gamma   90.00
#
_symmetry.space_group_name_H-M   'P 1'
#
loop_
_entity.id
_entity.type
_entity.pdbx_description
1 polymer ?
#
loop_
_entity_poly.entity_id
_entity_poly.type
_entity_poly.pdbx_seq_one_letter_code
_entity_poly.pdbx_strand_id
1 'polypeptide(L)' 'MSFWDIFRTRNRYNEKNIVGFLSFAVMTIFAAVDIVTGIYGNTLVHSDVIFNSFVIVTLGAFGIAEAGQIFGKKEEKAE' A
#
# COMPACT_ATOMS: atom_id res chain seq x y z
N MET A 1 -4.77 -18.76 -3.83
CA MET A 1 -4.49 -17.91 -2.65
C MET A 1 -5.85 -17.56 -2.04
N SER A 2 -6.11 -18.03 -0.82
CA SER A 2 -7.39 -17.75 -0.15
C SER A 2 -7.28 -16.42 0.59
N PHE A 3 -8.36 -15.65 0.67
CA PHE A 3 -8.42 -14.36 1.39
C PHE A 3 -7.98 -14.48 2.86
N TRP A 4 -8.07 -15.69 3.40
CA TRP A 4 -7.67 -16.07 4.76
C TRP A 4 -6.16 -16.25 4.95
N ASP A 5 -5.38 -16.36 3.86
CA ASP A 5 -3.92 -16.49 3.95
C ASP A 5 -3.24 -15.16 4.31
N ILE A 6 -3.92 -14.01 4.15
CA ILE A 6 -3.47 -12.64 4.50
C ILE A 6 -3.54 -12.38 6.03
N PHE A 7 -4.04 -13.34 6.82
CA PHE A 7 -4.19 -13.22 8.27
C PHE A 7 -3.37 -14.26 9.04
N ARG A 8 -2.49 -15.03 8.36
CA ARG A 8 -1.67 -16.05 9.01
C ARG A 8 -0.39 -15.42 9.55
N THR A 9 -0.27 -15.39 10.87
CA THR A 9 0.87 -14.90 11.67
C THR A 9 2.23 -15.58 11.42
N ARG A 10 2.32 -16.50 10.43
CA ARG A 10 3.60 -17.08 9.99
C ARG A 10 4.21 -16.15 8.94
N ASN A 11 5.08 -15.27 9.42
CA ASN A 11 5.87 -14.27 8.69
C ASN A 11 6.80 -14.86 7.59
N ARG A 12 6.24 -15.53 6.57
CA ARG A 12 6.95 -15.86 5.32
C ARG A 12 6.88 -14.73 4.30
N TYR A 13 5.83 -13.92 4.38
CA TYR A 13 5.57 -12.80 3.49
C TYR A 13 5.22 -11.57 4.35
N ASN A 14 5.87 -10.43 4.07
CA ASN A 14 5.59 -9.18 4.77
C ASN A 14 4.27 -8.60 4.23
N GLU A 15 3.14 -9.10 4.74
CA GLU A 15 1.78 -8.73 4.33
C GLU A 15 1.53 -7.22 4.34
N LYS A 16 2.11 -6.51 5.31
CA LYS A 16 2.05 -5.03 5.38
C LYS A 16 2.67 -4.40 4.14
N ASN A 17 3.83 -4.91 3.72
CA ASN A 17 4.47 -4.46 2.50
C ASN A 17 3.68 -4.83 1.24
N ILE A 18 3.04 -6.00 1.23
CA ILE A 18 2.23 -6.46 0.09
C ILE A 18 0.97 -5.60 -0.07
N VAL A 19 0.25 -5.34 1.01
CA VAL A 19 -0.96 -4.50 1.01
C VAL A 19 -0.59 -3.06 0.64
N GLY A 20 0.53 -2.54 1.18
CA GLY A 20 1.07 -1.23 0.78
C GLY A 20 1.42 -1.19 -0.71
N PHE A 21 2.12 -2.20 -1.22
CA PHE A 21 2.53 -2.27 -2.62
C PHE A 21 1.34 -2.41 -3.58
N LEU A 22 0.33 -3.22 -3.23
CA LEU A 22 -0.87 -3.38 -4.04
C LEU A 22 -1.67 -2.06 -4.13
N SER A 23 -1.83 -1.37 -3.00
CA SER A 23 -2.47 -0.04 -2.93
C SER A 23 -1.73 0.97 -3.82
N PHE A 24 -0.39 0.97 -3.78
CA PHE A 24 0.45 1.83 -4.61
C PHE A 24 0.32 1.51 -6.10
N ALA A 25 0.29 0.22 -6.46
CA ALA A 25 0.18 -0.23 -7.84
C ALA A 25 -1.15 0.20 -8.47
N VAL A 26 -2.27 0.03 -7.74
CA VAL A 26 -3.60 0.48 -8.21
C VAL A 26 -3.62 1.99 -8.41
N MET A 27 -3.07 2.76 -7.47
CA MET A 27 -2.98 4.22 -7.57
C MET A 27 -2.12 4.68 -8.77
N THR A 28 -1.02 3.99 -9.05
CA THR A 28 -0.14 4.28 -10.19
C THR A 28 -0.83 4.01 -11.52
N ILE A 29 -1.52 2.87 -11.66
CA ILE A 29 -2.30 2.55 -12.87
C ILE A 29 -3.38 3.59 -13.09
N PHE A 30 -4.06 4.00 -12.03
CA PHE A 30 -5.13 4.98 -12.09
C PHE A 30 -4.62 6.36 -12.52
N ALA A 31 -3.49 6.82 -11.97
CA ALA A 31 -2.83 8.05 -12.40
C ALA A 31 -2.35 7.99 -13.85
N ALA A 32 -1.86 6.83 -14.31
CA ALA A 32 -1.48 6.63 -15.71
C ALA A 32 -2.70 6.76 -16.64
N VAL A 33 -3.84 6.16 -16.28
CA VAL A 33 -5.09 6.27 -17.03
C VAL A 33 -5.64 7.70 -17.02
N ASP A 34 -5.54 8.41 -15.90
CA ASP A 34 -5.93 9.82 -15.80
C ASP A 34 -5.11 10.69 -16.76
N ILE A 35 -3.78 10.55 -16.76
CA ILE A 35 -2.89 11.28 -17.68
C ILE A 35 -3.26 10.98 -19.14
N VAL A 36 -3.45 9.70 -19.48
CA VAL A 36 -3.83 9.29 -20.83
C VAL A 36 -5.17 9.94 -21.21
N THR A 37 -6.17 9.91 -20.33
CA THR A 37 -7.50 10.43 -20.64
C THR A 37 -7.55 11.96 -20.67
N GLY A 38 -6.73 12.61 -19.85
CA GLY A 38 -6.48 14.06 -19.91
C GLY A 38 -5.88 14.51 -21.24
N ILE A 39 -4.98 13.72 -21.83
CA ILE A 39 -4.46 13.95 -23.20
C ILE A 39 -5.56 13.79 -24.25
N TYR A 40 -6.52 12.87 -24.05
CA TYR A 40 -7.71 12.70 -24.90
C TYR A 40 -8.84 13.72 -24.64
N GLY A 41 -8.61 14.73 -23.79
CA GLY A 41 -9.56 15.83 -23.55
C GLY A 41 -10.79 15.47 -22.73
N ASN A 42 -10.85 14.27 -22.15
CA ASN A 42 -11.89 13.89 -21.18
C ASN A 42 -11.31 14.06 -19.78
N THR A 43 -11.78 15.07 -19.04
CA THR A 43 -11.43 15.21 -17.63
C THR A 43 -12.23 14.19 -16.82
N LEU A 44 -11.59 13.12 -16.35
CA LEU A 44 -12.23 12.22 -15.40
C LEU A 44 -12.40 12.98 -14.08
N VAL A 45 -13.65 13.08 -13.62
CA VAL A 45 -13.96 13.58 -12.28
C VAL A 45 -13.63 12.47 -11.29
N HIS A 46 -12.46 12.56 -10.67
CA HIS A 46 -12.01 11.63 -9.66
C HIS A 46 -12.53 12.02 -8.27
N SER A 47 -12.81 11.03 -7.43
CA SER A 47 -13.16 11.27 -6.03
C SER A 47 -11.89 11.44 -5.21
N ASP A 48 -11.64 12.65 -4.71
CA ASP A 48 -10.53 12.95 -3.80
C ASP A 48 -10.54 12.04 -2.57
N VAL A 49 -11.71 11.61 -2.10
CA VAL A 49 -11.83 10.69 -0.95
C VAL A 49 -11.21 9.34 -1.27
N ILE A 50 -11.46 8.80 -2.47
CA ILE A 50 -10.94 7.50 -2.88
C ILE A 50 -9.42 7.59 -3.02
N PHE A 51 -8.92 8.62 -3.72
CA PHE A 51 -7.49 8.78 -3.96
C PHE A 51 -6.70 8.99 -2.65
N ASN A 52 -7.19 9.88 -1.77
CA ASN A 52 -6.58 10.11 -0.46
C ASN A 52 -6.63 8.87 0.43
N SER A 53 -7.68 8.05 0.34
CA SER A 53 -7.76 6.79 1.09
C SER A 53 -6.68 5.80 0.65
N PHE A 54 -6.42 5.66 -0.65
CA PHE A 54 -5.32 4.82 -1.15
C PHE A 54 -3.95 5.34 -0.71
N VAL A 55 -3.75 6.66 -0.67
CA VAL A 55 -2.53 7.30 -0.16
C VAL A 55 -2.32 7.01 1.33
N ILE A 56 -3.36 7.14 2.15
CA ILE A 56 -3.28 6.86 3.60
C ILE A 56 -2.97 5.37 3.82
N VAL A 57 -3.58 4.46 3.06
CA VAL A 57 -3.33 3.02 3.16
C VAL A 57 -1.90 2.68 2.74
N THR A 58 -1.39 3.26 1.66
CA THR A 58 0.01 3.05 1.23
C THR A 58 1.00 3.52 2.28
N LEU A 59 0.87 4.77 2.75
CA LEU A 59 1.76 5.35 3.74
C LEU A 59 1.66 4.64 5.09
N GLY A 60 0.45 4.28 5.53
CA GLY A 60 0.24 3.52 6.76
C GLY A 60 0.85 2.14 6.69
N ALA A 61 0.67 1.42 5.58
CA ALA A 61 1.19 0.07 5.41
C ALA A 61 2.73 0.04 5.35
N PHE A 62 3.35 0.96 4.61
CA PHE A 62 4.81 1.11 4.59
C PHE A 62 5.37 1.63 5.92
N GLY A 63 4.70 2.60 6.56
CA GLY A 63 5.11 3.10 7.86
C GLY A 63 5.11 2.03 8.96
N ILE A 64 4.09 1.17 9.00
CA ILE A 64 4.04 0.05 9.95
C ILE A 64 5.07 -1.03 9.60
N ALA A 65 5.35 -1.27 8.32
CA ALA A 65 6.38 -2.21 7.89
C ALA A 65 7.79 -1.73 8.30
N GLU A 66 8.11 -0.46 8.09
CA GLU A 66 9.40 0.14 8.48
C GLU A 66 9.54 0.25 9.99
N ALA A 67 8.49 0.70 10.70
CA ALA A 67 8.49 0.73 12.16
C ALA A 67 8.67 -0.68 12.74
N GLY A 68 7.96 -1.68 12.23
CA GLY A 68 8.14 -3.08 12.66
C GLY A 68 9.58 -3.57 12.49
N GLN A 69 10.25 -3.22 11.40
CA GLN A 69 11.65 -3.59 11.15
C GLN A 69 12.63 -2.89 12.11
N ILE A 70 12.39 -1.61 12.43
CA ILE A 70 13.26 -0.83 13.32
C ILE A 70 13.04 -1.23 14.79
N PHE A 71 11.79 -1.40 15.22
CA PHE A 71 11.46 -1.79 16.59
C PHE A 71 11.79 -3.26 16.87
N GLY A 72 11.61 -4.18 15.91
CA GLY A 72 11.99 -5.59 16.08
C GLY A 72 13.50 -5.80 16.27
N LYS A 73 14.34 -4.97 15.66
CA LYS A 73 15.80 -5.00 15.89
C LYS A 73 16.23 -4.56 17.29
N LYS A 74 15.35 -3.93 18.07
CA LYS A 74 15.65 -3.45 19.41
C LYS A 74 15.45 -4.54 20.47
N GLU A 75 14.56 -5.49 20.24
CA GLU A 75 14.34 -6.63 21.16
C GLU A 75 15.46 -7.67 21.05
N GLU A 76 15.99 -7.94 19.84
CA GLU A 76 17.05 -8.93 19.61
C GLU A 76 18.43 -8.54 20.19
N LYS A 77 18.63 -7.27 20.56
CA LYS A 77 19.87 -6.77 21.18
C LYS A 77 19.82 -6.64 22.70
N ALA A 78 18.71 -7.01 23.32
CA ALA A 78 18.51 -6.93 24.77
C ALA A 78 18.63 -8.30 25.48
N GLU A 79 19.01 -9.37 24.76
CA GLU A 79 19.34 -10.68 25.33
C GLU A 79 20.84 -10.99 25.26
#